data_AF-A0A6I4XS40-F1
#
_entry.id   AF-A0A6I4XS40-F1
#
_cell.length_a   1.000
_cell.length_b   1.000
_cell.length_c   1.000
_cell.angle_alpha   90.00
_cell.angle_beta   90.00
_cell.angle_gamma   90.00
#
_symmetry.space_group_name_H-M   'P 1'
#
loop_
_entity.id
_entity.type
_entity.pdbx_description
1 polymer ?
#
loop_
_entity_poly.entity_id
_entity_poly.type
_entity_poly.pdbx_seq_one_letter_code
_entity_poly.pdbx_strand_id
1 'polypeptide(L)'
;ELGTTIEVRATDGTVLGTATTGPTGQYTVTLASGKATAKQTVNVVAKNDTGLESQPTTAMTPADVTTPTIGDITGDSTTGYEFTGTADPNTTIEVRNPDGTIIGTTTTDDQGNFTVDVQAGAATPGDTLTFGG
;
A
#
# COMPACT_ATOMS: atom_id res chain seq x y z
N GLU A 1 6.14 -29.45 11.80
CA GLU A 1 7.48 -29.79 12.32
C GLU A 1 8.17 -28.48 12.68
N LEU A 2 9.00 -28.48 13.72
CA LEU A 2 9.75 -27.29 14.14
C LEU A 2 11.02 -27.21 13.31
N GLY A 3 11.40 -26.01 12.88
CA GLY A 3 12.59 -25.84 12.03
C GLY A 3 12.35 -26.07 10.54
N THR A 4 11.14 -26.43 10.12
CA THR A 4 10.77 -26.49 8.70
C THR A 4 10.96 -25.11 8.06
N THR A 5 11.68 -25.08 6.94
CA THR A 5 11.90 -23.85 6.17
C THR A 5 10.68 -23.60 5.29
N ILE A 6 10.12 -22.40 5.37
CA ILE A 6 9.08 -21.88 4.49
C ILE A 6 9.76 -21.00 3.47
N GLU A 7 9.53 -21.28 2.19
CA GLU A 7 10.01 -20.44 1.09
C GLU A 7 8.82 -19.84 0.34
N VAL A 8 8.87 -18.53 0.12
CA VAL A 8 7.98 -17.82 -0.81
C VAL A 8 8.74 -17.65 -2.11
N ARG A 9 8.21 -18.19 -3.20
CA ARG A 9 8.82 -18.20 -4.53
C ARG A 9 7.95 -17.45 -5.54
N ALA A 10 8.57 -16.80 -6.51
CA ALA A 10 7.88 -16.33 -7.71
C ALA A 10 7.45 -17.51 -8.59
N THR A 11 6.62 -17.25 -9.60
CA THR A 11 6.14 -18.26 -10.55
C THR A 11 7.26 -18.90 -11.38
N ASP A 12 8.39 -18.20 -11.55
CA ASP A 12 9.61 -18.72 -12.20
C ASP A 12 10.49 -19.57 -11.26
N GLY A 13 10.10 -19.72 -9.99
CA GLY A 13 10.84 -20.48 -8.97
C GLY A 13 11.83 -19.65 -8.15
N THR A 14 12.02 -18.36 -8.45
CA THR A 14 12.93 -17.47 -7.69
C THR A 14 12.46 -17.33 -6.25
N VAL A 15 13.34 -17.56 -5.27
CA VAL A 15 13.01 -17.36 -3.84
C VAL A 15 12.98 -15.87 -3.50
N LEU A 16 11.82 -15.38 -3.05
CA LEU A 16 11.57 -13.98 -2.68
C LEU A 16 11.77 -13.74 -1.18
N GLY A 17 11.55 -14.76 -0.36
CA GLY A 17 11.75 -14.71 1.08
C GLY A 17 11.68 -16.09 1.72
N THR A 18 12.23 -16.19 2.92
CA THR A 18 12.28 -17.44 3.69
C THR A 18 11.97 -17.18 5.17
N ALA A 19 11.35 -18.14 5.83
CA ALA A 19 11.19 -18.17 7.28
C ALA A 19 11.29 -19.60 7.81
N THR A 20 11.40 -19.77 9.12
CA THR A 20 11.30 -21.09 9.76
C THR A 20 10.04 -21.14 10.62
N THR A 21 9.38 -22.30 10.67
CA THR A 21 8.23 -22.51 11.57
C THR A 21 8.65 -22.43 13.03
N GLY A 22 7.91 -21.64 13.82
CA GLY A 22 8.09 -21.56 15.26
C GLY A 22 7.52 -22.79 16.00
N PRO A 23 7.69 -22.89 17.34
CA PRO A 23 7.25 -24.01 18.20
C PRO A 23 5.78 -24.45 18.06
N THR A 24 4.95 -23.59 17.50
CA THR A 24 3.50 -23.80 17.31
C THR A 24 3.10 -23.98 15.84
N GLY A 25 4.07 -24.05 14.91
CA GLY A 25 3.84 -24.14 13.48
C GLY A 25 3.52 -22.81 12.78
N GLN A 26 3.40 -21.72 13.54
CA GLN A 26 3.24 -20.38 12.98
C GLN A 26 4.53 -19.87 12.34
N TYR A 27 4.40 -19.10 11.27
CA TYR A 27 5.51 -18.47 10.57
C TYR A 27 5.09 -17.11 10.02
N THR A 28 6.07 -16.24 9.80
CA THR A 28 5.90 -14.97 9.10
C THR A 28 7.07 -14.82 8.15
N VAL A 29 6.78 -14.62 6.87
CA VAL A 29 7.81 -14.36 5.86
C VAL A 29 7.78 -12.88 5.54
N THR A 30 8.89 -12.20 5.79
CA THR A 30 9.09 -10.80 5.36
C THR A 30 9.74 -10.79 3.99
N LEU A 31 9.08 -10.19 3.01
CA LEU A 31 9.67 -9.94 1.70
C LEU A 31 10.37 -8.57 1.76
N ALA A 32 11.66 -8.54 1.44
CA ALA A 32 12.39 -7.28 1.37
C ALA A 32 11.87 -6.41 0.20
N SER A 33 11.94 -5.10 0.36
CA SER A 33 11.54 -4.15 -0.69
C SER A 33 12.23 -4.48 -2.02
N GLY A 34 11.44 -4.49 -3.10
CA GLY A 34 11.90 -4.81 -4.45
C GLY A 34 12.09 -6.31 -4.74
N LYS A 35 11.85 -7.22 -3.79
CA LYS A 35 11.85 -8.67 -4.06
C LYS A 35 10.57 -9.15 -4.71
N ALA A 36 9.46 -8.49 -4.42
CA ALA A 36 8.18 -8.78 -5.03
C ALA A 36 7.56 -7.50 -5.60
N THR A 37 6.63 -7.66 -6.53
CA THR A 37 5.84 -6.56 -7.10
C THR A 37 4.43 -6.55 -6.52
N ALA A 38 3.71 -5.44 -6.67
CA ALA A 38 2.28 -5.37 -6.39
C ALA A 38 1.49 -6.47 -7.12
N LYS A 39 0.51 -7.07 -6.43
CA LYS A 39 -0.40 -8.10 -6.99
C LYS A 39 0.32 -9.25 -7.70
N GLN A 40 1.53 -9.59 -7.25
CA GLN A 40 2.32 -10.69 -7.79
C GLN A 40 1.82 -12.02 -7.24
N THR A 41 1.54 -12.98 -8.13
CA THR A 41 1.31 -14.36 -7.72
C THR A 41 2.61 -15.00 -7.24
N VAL A 42 2.57 -15.63 -6.07
CA VAL A 42 3.70 -16.32 -5.44
C VAL A 42 3.27 -17.73 -5.00
N ASN A 43 4.25 -18.62 -4.88
CA ASN A 43 4.08 -19.97 -4.39
C ASN A 43 4.77 -20.11 -3.03
N VAL A 44 4.06 -20.64 -2.05
CA VAL A 44 4.59 -20.94 -0.73
C VAL A 44 4.82 -22.44 -0.62
N VAL A 45 6.05 -22.85 -0.30
CA VAL A 45 6.43 -24.24 -0.08
C VAL A 45 7.07 -24.41 1.29
N ALA A 46 6.78 -25.53 1.94
CA ALA A 46 7.45 -25.94 3.17
C ALA A 46 8.47 -27.03 2.83
N LYS A 47 9.69 -26.91 3.38
CA LYS A 47 10.81 -27.81 3.18
C LYS A 47 11.33 -28.27 4.52
N ASN A 48 11.31 -29.58 4.76
CA ASN A 48 11.85 -30.16 5.99
C ASN A 48 13.38 -30.30 5.94
N ASP A 49 13.97 -30.76 7.04
CA ASP A 49 15.43 -30.88 7.20
C ASP A 49 16.07 -31.91 6.25
N THR A 50 15.28 -32.82 5.69
CA THR A 50 15.73 -33.79 4.68
C THR A 50 15.57 -33.27 3.25
N GLY A 51 15.04 -32.06 3.08
CA GLY A 51 14.87 -31.39 1.79
C GLY A 51 13.60 -31.76 1.02
N LEU A 52 12.68 -32.53 1.63
CA LEU A 52 11.38 -32.85 1.04
C LEU A 52 10.46 -31.63 1.07
N GLU A 53 9.92 -31.27 -0.09
CA GLU A 53 9.01 -30.14 -0.25
C GLU A 53 7.53 -30.56 -0.17
N SER A 54 6.70 -29.69 0.39
CA SER A 54 5.23 -29.82 0.34
C SER A 54 4.70 -29.55 -1.07
N GLN A 55 3.41 -29.82 -1.30
CA GLN A 55 2.73 -29.21 -2.43
C GLN A 55 2.74 -27.67 -2.28
N PRO A 56 2.92 -26.91 -3.37
CA PRO A 56 2.89 -25.46 -3.33
C PRO A 56 1.49 -24.94 -3.05
N THR A 57 1.39 -23.90 -2.23
CA THR A 57 0.17 -23.11 -2.06
C THR A 57 0.34 -21.76 -2.76
N THR A 58 -0.60 -21.39 -3.62
CA THR A 58 -0.58 -20.09 -4.29
C THR A 58 -1.09 -18.99 -3.37
N ALA A 59 -0.42 -17.84 -3.42
CA ALA A 59 -0.84 -16.61 -2.78
C ALA A 59 -0.59 -15.43 -3.73
N MET A 60 -1.04 -14.25 -3.34
CA MET A 60 -0.78 -13.02 -4.08
C MET A 60 -0.26 -11.97 -3.09
N THR A 61 0.78 -11.25 -3.47
CA THR A 61 1.23 -10.09 -2.70
C THR A 61 0.16 -8.99 -2.72
N PRO A 62 0.11 -8.13 -1.69
CA PRO A 62 -0.77 -6.97 -1.70
C PRO A 62 -0.52 -6.07 -2.92
N ALA A 63 -1.47 -5.18 -3.20
CA ALA A 63 -1.18 -4.04 -4.05
C ALA A 63 -0.17 -3.12 -3.35
N ASP A 64 0.66 -2.42 -4.12
CA ASP A 64 1.39 -1.28 -3.59
C ASP A 64 0.40 -0.15 -3.34
N VAL A 65 0.70 0.69 -2.34
CA VAL A 65 -0.01 1.94 -2.11
C VAL A 65 0.82 3.05 -2.74
N THR A 66 0.26 3.75 -3.72
CA THR A 66 0.94 4.91 -4.30
C THR A 66 0.67 6.15 -3.47
N THR A 67 1.72 6.95 -3.23
CA THR A 67 1.55 8.23 -2.55
C THR A 67 0.77 9.19 -3.47
N PRO A 68 -0.28 9.86 -2.98
CA PRO A 68 -1.00 10.85 -3.77
C PRO A 68 -0.05 11.95 -4.26
N THR A 69 -0.18 12.31 -5.53
CA THR A 69 0.54 13.41 -6.15
C THR A 69 -0.42 14.56 -6.40
N ILE A 70 -0.04 15.78 -6.00
CA ILE A 70 -0.80 17.00 -6.28
C ILE A 70 -0.35 17.59 -7.61
N GLY A 71 -1.33 17.88 -8.47
CA GLY A 71 -1.16 18.54 -9.76
C GLY A 71 -1.30 20.06 -9.61
N ASP A 72 -2.54 20.54 -9.69
CA ASP A 72 -2.86 21.97 -9.60
C ASP A 72 -3.60 22.31 -8.30
N ILE A 73 -3.44 23.57 -7.87
CA ILE A 73 -4.15 24.16 -6.75
C ILE A 73 -4.75 25.47 -7.23
N THR A 74 -6.05 25.64 -7.09
CA THR A 74 -6.74 26.89 -7.41
C THR A 74 -7.52 27.42 -6.20
N GLY A 75 -7.95 28.68 -6.26
CA GLY A 75 -8.66 29.35 -5.18
C GLY A 75 -7.75 30.07 -4.18
N ASP A 76 -8.31 30.42 -3.03
CA ASP A 76 -7.65 31.18 -1.97
C ASP A 76 -8.31 30.99 -0.60
N SER A 77 -7.73 31.55 0.45
CA SER A 77 -8.26 31.43 1.82
C SER A 77 -9.66 32.00 2.05
N THR A 78 -10.15 32.85 1.15
CA THR A 78 -11.47 33.50 1.24
C THR A 78 -12.55 32.74 0.49
N THR A 79 -12.22 32.09 -0.63
CA THR A 79 -13.17 31.29 -1.43
C THR A 79 -13.06 29.78 -1.19
N GLY A 80 -11.98 29.33 -0.56
CA GLY A 80 -11.62 27.92 -0.47
C GLY A 80 -10.60 27.55 -1.56
N TYR A 81 -10.07 26.33 -1.45
CA TYR A 81 -9.08 25.76 -2.36
C TYR A 81 -9.65 24.54 -3.07
N GLU A 82 -9.36 24.41 -4.36
CA GLU A 82 -9.57 23.19 -5.13
C GLU A 82 -8.21 22.57 -5.43
N PHE A 83 -8.04 21.29 -5.11
CA PHE A 83 -6.84 20.52 -5.38
C PHE A 83 -7.14 19.45 -6.42
N THR A 84 -6.33 19.37 -7.46
CA THR A 84 -6.33 18.24 -8.38
C THR A 84 -5.09 17.38 -8.16
N GLY A 85 -5.21 16.09 -8.45
CA GLY A 85 -4.10 15.18 -8.27
C GLY A 85 -4.36 13.78 -8.78
N THR A 86 -3.40 12.90 -8.50
CA THR A 86 -3.48 11.48 -8.84
C THR A 86 -3.14 10.61 -7.64
N ALA A 87 -3.79 9.46 -7.51
CA ALA A 87 -3.47 8.39 -6.57
C ALA A 87 -3.95 7.04 -7.13
N ASP A 88 -3.93 5.98 -6.32
CA ASP A 88 -4.45 4.68 -6.76
C ASP A 88 -5.93 4.78 -7.19
N PRO A 89 -6.35 4.17 -8.32
CA PRO A 89 -7.72 4.22 -8.78
C PRO A 89 -8.73 3.72 -7.75
N ASN A 90 -9.93 4.34 -7.73
CA ASN A 90 -11.01 3.98 -6.80
C ASN A 90 -10.61 4.02 -5.31
N THR A 91 -9.73 4.93 -4.93
CA THR A 91 -9.21 5.12 -3.56
C THR A 91 -9.74 6.43 -2.98
N THR A 92 -10.13 6.39 -1.70
CA THR A 92 -10.55 7.59 -0.96
C THR A 92 -9.31 8.41 -0.59
N ILE A 93 -9.36 9.70 -0.87
CA ILE A 93 -8.37 10.69 -0.45
C ILE A 93 -8.98 11.55 0.63
N GLU A 94 -8.27 11.64 1.75
CA GLU A 94 -8.55 12.54 2.86
C GLU A 94 -7.50 13.64 2.86
N VAL A 95 -7.96 14.89 2.91
CA VAL A 95 -7.13 16.07 3.09
C VAL A 95 -7.18 16.45 4.55
N ARG A 96 -6.03 16.52 5.20
CA ARG A 96 -5.93 16.90 6.62
C ARG A 96 -5.12 18.17 6.79
N ASN A 97 -5.54 19.01 7.72
CA ASN A 97 -4.81 20.19 8.15
C ASN A 97 -3.68 19.80 9.15
N PRO A 98 -2.83 20.74 9.60
CA PRO A 98 -1.74 20.44 10.53
C PRO A 98 -2.17 19.89 11.90
N ASP A 99 -3.42 20.12 12.33
CA ASP A 99 -3.95 19.55 13.57
C ASP A 99 -4.45 18.10 13.41
N GLY A 100 -4.48 17.59 12.17
CA GLY A 100 -4.91 16.24 11.81
C GLY A 100 -6.40 16.13 11.46
N THR A 101 -7.17 17.21 11.55
CA THR A 101 -8.58 17.25 11.16
C THR A 101 -8.74 17.07 9.66
N ILE A 102 -9.70 16.23 9.26
CA ILE A 102 -10.08 16.08 7.85
C ILE A 102 -10.86 17.32 7.42
N ILE A 103 -10.34 18.03 6.42
CA ILE A 103 -10.91 19.27 5.88
C ILE A 103 -11.42 19.12 4.44
N GLY A 104 -11.20 17.95 3.83
CA GLY A 104 -11.69 17.57 2.51
C GLY A 104 -11.64 16.06 2.32
N THR A 105 -12.55 15.52 1.52
CA THR A 105 -12.53 14.11 1.12
C THR A 105 -13.02 13.96 -0.30
N THR A 106 -12.42 13.04 -1.05
CA THR A 106 -12.84 12.68 -2.41
C THR A 106 -12.46 11.24 -2.70
N THR A 107 -12.85 10.72 -3.85
CA THR A 107 -12.43 9.39 -4.34
C THR A 107 -11.84 9.55 -5.73
N THR A 108 -10.72 8.87 -6.00
CA THR A 108 -10.13 8.84 -7.34
C THR A 108 -11.02 8.10 -8.33
N ASP A 109 -10.99 8.53 -9.59
CA ASP A 109 -11.65 7.83 -10.69
C ASP A 109 -10.92 6.52 -11.07
N ASP A 110 -11.44 5.80 -12.07
CA ASP A 110 -10.85 4.57 -12.60
C ASP A 110 -9.44 4.74 -13.18
N GLN A 111 -9.02 5.98 -13.46
CA GLN A 111 -7.70 6.33 -13.95
C GLN A 111 -6.78 6.88 -12.83
N GLY A 112 -7.29 7.02 -11.60
CA GLY A 112 -6.54 7.52 -10.46
C GLY A 112 -6.61 9.04 -10.28
N ASN A 113 -7.37 9.79 -11.08
CA ASN A 113 -7.47 11.24 -10.93
C ASN A 113 -8.44 11.62 -9.83
N PHE A 114 -8.15 12.67 -9.08
CA PHE A 114 -9.10 13.25 -8.13
C PHE A 114 -9.14 14.78 -8.19
N THR A 115 -10.28 15.31 -7.79
CA THR A 115 -10.48 16.72 -7.43
C THR A 115 -11.08 16.76 -6.03
N VAL A 116 -10.54 17.61 -5.16
CA VAL A 116 -11.05 17.81 -3.81
C VAL A 116 -11.13 19.29 -3.46
N ASP A 117 -12.29 19.67 -2.94
CA ASP A 117 -12.57 21.01 -2.45
C ASP A 117 -12.32 21.10 -0.94
N VAL A 118 -11.56 22.12 -0.55
CA VAL A 118 -11.36 22.52 0.85
C VAL A 118 -12.06 23.87 1.05
N GLN A 119 -13.04 23.90 1.95
CA GLN A 119 -13.85 25.09 2.20
C GLN A 119 -13.02 26.25 2.78
N ALA A 120 -13.43 27.48 2.51
CA ALA A 120 -12.82 28.68 3.07
C ALA A 120 -12.77 28.61 4.60
N GLY A 121 -11.62 28.97 5.18
CA GLY A 121 -11.39 28.91 6.62
C GLY A 121 -11.07 27.52 7.19
N ALA A 122 -11.12 26.45 6.39
CA ALA A 122 -10.69 25.11 6.81
C ALA A 122 -9.16 24.92 6.75
N ALA A 123 -8.48 25.74 5.94
CA ALA A 123 -7.02 25.81 5.86
C ALA A 123 -6.55 27.28 5.88
N THR A 124 -5.42 27.52 6.54
CA THR A 124 -4.78 28.84 6.63
C THR A 124 -3.64 28.95 5.60
N PRO A 125 -3.40 30.13 4.98
CA PRO A 125 -2.23 30.33 4.14
C PRO A 125 -0.93 29.96 4.89
N GLY A 126 -0.16 29.04 4.32
CA GLY A 126 1.07 28.52 4.93
C GLY A 126 0.91 27.17 5.67
N ASP A 127 -0.32 26.67 5.82
CA ASP A 127 -0.54 25.33 6.34
C ASP A 127 0.06 24.26 5.43
N THR A 128 0.71 23.27 6.03
CA THR A 128 1.08 22.04 5.32
C THR A 128 -0.09 21.08 5.41
N LEU A 129 -0.75 20.84 4.28
CA LEU A 129 -1.84 19.87 4.19
C LEU A 129 -1.28 18.50 3.82
N THR A 130 -1.84 17.44 4.40
CA THR A 130 -1.48 16.06 4.07
C THR A 130 -2.62 15.40 3.31
N PHE A 131 -2.28 14.71 2.22
CA PHE A 131 -3.19 13.94 1.39
C PHE A 131 -2.86 12.46 1.55
N GLY A 132 -3.84 11.64 1.93
CA GLY A 132 -3.66 10.21 2.13
C GLY A 132 -4.98 9.45 2.06
N GLY A 133 -4.89 8.12 1.89
CA GLY A 133 -6.00 7.17 1.91
C GLY A 133 -5.72 5.99 2.81
#